data_AF-A0A6L8FFD9-F1
#
_entry.id   AF-A0A6L8FFD9-F1
#
_cell.length_a   1.000
_cell.length_b   1.000
_cell.length_c   1.000
_cell.angle_alpha   90.00
_cell.angle_beta   90.00
_cell.angle_gamma   90.00
#
_symmetry.space_group_name_H-M   'P 1'
#
loop_
_entity.id
_entity.type
_entity.pdbx_description
1 polymer ?
#
loop_
_entity_poly.entity_id
_entity_poly.type
_entity_poly.pdbx_seq_one_letter_code
_entity_poly.pdbx_strand_id
1 'polypeptide(L)'
;MRSTVRIDDDLMTTVKTRARGEGVSMTRMLNRLVRLGLEALSREADKPRPYREKTFRMGRPQVNLDKALALVASLEDEETLRKMSLRK
;
A
#
# COMPACT_ATOMS: atom_id res chain seq x y z
N MET A 1 22.14 1.26 -31.26
CA MET A 1 22.76 2.59 -31.11
C MET A 1 23.98 2.46 -30.20
N ARG A 2 25.09 3.15 -30.49
CA ARG A 2 26.24 3.23 -29.60
C ARG A 2 26.09 4.48 -28.73
N SER A 3 26.16 4.31 -27.42
CA SER A 3 26.05 5.39 -26.44
C SER A 3 27.21 5.31 -25.47
N THR A 4 27.69 6.45 -25.01
CA THR A 4 28.72 6.55 -23.97
C THR A 4 28.04 7.08 -22.72
N VAL A 5 28.14 6.33 -21.62
CA VAL A 5 27.54 6.69 -20.33
C VAL A 5 28.63 6.55 -19.27
N ARG A 6 28.64 7.48 -18.31
CA ARG A 6 29.51 7.39 -17.14
C ARG A 6 28.90 6.44 -16.12
N ILE A 7 29.67 5.46 -15.66
CA ILE A 7 29.26 4.45 -14.69
C ILE A 7 30.37 4.39 -13.64
N ASP A 8 30.01 4.29 -12.37
CA ASP A 8 30.96 4.15 -11.28
C ASP A 8 31.75 2.84 -11.39
N ASP A 9 33.01 2.87 -10.94
CA ASP A 9 33.97 1.77 -11.15
C ASP A 9 33.54 0.47 -10.42
N ASP A 10 32.92 0.60 -9.26
CA ASP A 10 32.38 -0.50 -8.45
C ASP A 10 31.18 -1.18 -9.15
N LEU A 11 30.27 -0.37 -9.70
CA LEU A 11 29.13 -0.85 -10.47
C LEU A 11 29.61 -1.55 -11.75
N MET A 12 30.57 -0.97 -12.46
CA MET A 12 31.15 -1.58 -13.66
C MET A 12 31.84 -2.92 -13.37
N THR A 13 32.53 -3.02 -12.23
CA THR A 13 33.14 -4.27 -11.77
C THR A 13 32.09 -5.33 -11.48
N THR A 14 31.00 -4.95 -10.81
CA THR A 14 29.87 -5.84 -10.50
C THR A 14 29.21 -6.37 -11.79
N VAL A 15 28.96 -5.50 -12.76
CA VAL A 15 28.38 -5.88 -14.06
C VAL A 15 29.30 -6.86 -14.80
N LYS A 16 30.62 -6.64 -14.80
CA LYS A 16 31.60 -7.56 -15.42
C LYS A 16 31.59 -8.93 -14.76
N THR A 17 31.63 -8.99 -13.44
CA THR A 17 31.62 -10.24 -12.69
C THR A 17 30.36 -11.04 -12.99
N ARG A 18 29.20 -10.37 -12.98
CA ARG A 18 27.92 -11.01 -13.30
C ARG A 18 27.85 -11.50 -14.74
N ALA A 19 28.32 -10.69 -15.70
CA ALA A 19 28.34 -11.05 -17.11
C ALA A 19 29.20 -12.30 -17.36
N ARG A 20 30.37 -12.39 -16.70
CA ARG A 20 31.23 -13.57 -16.74
C ARG A 20 30.56 -14.79 -16.13
N GLY A 21 29.94 -14.64 -14.95
CA GLY A 21 29.22 -15.73 -14.29
C GLY A 21 28.06 -16.30 -15.10
N GLU A 22 27.38 -15.46 -15.89
CA GLU A 22 26.27 -15.87 -16.76
C GLU A 22 26.69 -16.18 -18.22
N GLY A 23 27.99 -16.10 -18.55
CA GLY A 23 28.51 -16.39 -19.89
C GLY A 23 28.03 -15.43 -20.99
N VAL A 24 27.66 -14.20 -20.65
CA VAL A 24 27.14 -13.19 -21.59
C VAL A 24 28.09 -12.01 -21.76
N SER A 25 27.97 -11.30 -22.88
CA SER A 25 28.75 -10.08 -23.08
C SER A 25 28.34 -8.98 -22.09
N MET A 26 29.31 -8.13 -21.71
CA MET A 26 29.07 -7.00 -20.82
C MET A 26 27.97 -6.06 -21.34
N THR A 27 27.93 -5.80 -22.64
CA THR A 27 26.88 -4.98 -23.28
C THR A 27 25.50 -5.63 -23.13
N ARG A 28 25.40 -6.96 -23.30
CA ARG A 28 24.13 -7.68 -23.14
C ARG A 28 23.66 -7.62 -21.69
N MET A 29 24.59 -7.81 -20.74
CA MET A 29 24.29 -7.70 -19.31
C MET A 29 23.83 -6.27 -18.95
N LEU A 30 24.55 -5.24 -19.39
CA LEU A 30 24.21 -3.86 -19.10
C LEU A 30 22.81 -3.51 -19.64
N ASN A 31 22.51 -3.87 -20.89
CA ASN A 31 21.19 -3.64 -21.47
C ASN A 31 20.07 -4.37 -20.71
N ARG A 32 20.33 -5.60 -20.23
CA ARG A 32 19.37 -6.35 -19.41
C ARG A 32 19.11 -5.64 -18.09
N LEU A 33 20.16 -5.21 -17.40
CA LEU A 33 20.05 -4.49 -16.13
C LEU A 33 19.30 -3.16 -16.28
N VAL A 34 19.57 -2.39 -17.34
CA VAL A 34 18.85 -1.13 -17.61
C VAL A 34 17.36 -1.40 -17.85
N ARG A 35 17.01 -2.43 -18.62
CA ARG A 35 15.60 -2.80 -18.84
C ARG A 35 14.89 -3.18 -17.54
N LEU A 36 15.51 -4.04 -16.73
CA LEU A 36 14.97 -4.43 -15.43
C LEU A 36 14.85 -3.25 -14.47
N GLY A 37 15.81 -2.32 -14.48
CA GLY A 37 15.78 -1.10 -13.69
C GLY A 37 14.63 -0.18 -14.09
N LEU A 38 14.41 0.02 -15.40
CA LEU A 38 13.28 0.80 -15.90
C LEU A 38 11.93 0.17 -15.54
N GLU A 39 11.79 -1.15 -15.68
CA GLU A 39 10.58 -1.87 -15.26
C GLU A 39 10.34 -1.75 -13.74
N ALA A 40 11.39 -1.84 -12.92
CA ALA A 40 11.28 -1.69 -11.48
C ALA A 40 10.82 -0.28 -11.09
N LEU A 41 11.35 0.76 -11.75
CA LEU A 41 10.93 2.15 -11.54
C LEU A 41 9.46 2.37 -11.93
N SER A 42 9.02 1.81 -13.06
CA SER A 42 7.61 1.86 -13.47
C SER A 42 6.70 1.17 -12.47
N ARG A 43 7.07 -0.04 -12.01
CA ARG A 43 6.28 -0.76 -10.99
C ARG A 43 6.20 -0.04 -9.66
N GLU A 44 7.26 0.65 -9.24
CA GLU A 44 7.24 1.45 -8.01
C GLU A 44 6.30 2.64 -8.14
N ALA A 45 6.26 3.30 -9.32
CA ALA A 45 5.32 4.37 -9.59
C ALA A 45 3.85 3.89 -9.59
N ASP A 46 3.62 2.65 -10.02
CA ASP A 46 2.30 2.03 -10.08
C ASP A 46 1.86 1.33 -8.79
N LYS A 47 2.68 1.34 -7.72
CA LYS A 47 2.25 0.76 -6.44
C LYS A 47 1.08 1.57 -5.87
N PRO A 48 -0.13 0.98 -5.72
CA PRO A 48 -1.23 1.68 -5.08
C PRO A 48 -0.81 2.02 -3.65
N ARG A 49 -0.96 3.30 -3.28
CA ARG A 49 -0.70 3.74 -1.91
C ARG A 49 -1.55 2.90 -0.96
N PRO A 50 -1.02 2.48 0.21
CA PRO A 50 -1.82 1.77 1.19
C PRO A 50 -3.09 2.55 1.50
N TYR A 51 -4.24 1.87 1.47
CA TYR A 51 -5.51 2.48 1.82
C TYR A 51 -5.42 3.03 3.25
N ARG A 52 -5.84 4.29 3.43
CA ARG A 52 -5.97 4.92 4.75
C ARG A 52 -7.43 5.32 4.95
N GLU A 53 -8.02 4.80 6.02
CA GLU A 53 -9.36 5.16 6.43
C GLU A 53 -9.40 6.62 6.90
N LYS A 54 -10.47 7.34 6.56
CA LYS A 54 -10.66 8.73 6.98
C LYS A 54 -11.21 8.73 8.41
N THR A 55 -10.44 9.27 9.35
CA THR A 55 -10.90 9.43 10.74
C THR A 55 -11.55 10.78 10.94
N PHE A 56 -12.62 10.82 11.74
CA PHE A 56 -13.30 12.05 12.16
C PHE A 56 -13.28 12.17 13.68
N ARG A 57 -13.24 13.40 14.20
CA ARG A 57 -13.23 13.66 15.65
C ARG A 57 -14.63 13.49 16.22
N MET A 58 -14.90 12.33 16.84
CA MET A 58 -16.20 11.99 17.45
C MET A 58 -16.37 12.51 18.90
N GLY A 59 -15.38 13.22 19.44
CA GLY A 59 -15.45 13.74 20.81
C GLY A 59 -15.24 12.67 21.88
N ARG A 60 -15.73 12.92 23.10
CA ARG A 60 -15.69 11.96 24.20
C ARG A 60 -16.93 11.05 24.13
N PRO A 61 -16.79 9.72 24.30
CA PRO A 61 -17.94 8.82 24.39
C PRO A 61 -18.88 9.25 25.51
N GLN A 62 -20.18 9.37 25.21
CA GLN A 62 -21.21 9.69 26.20
C GLN A 62 -21.87 8.43 26.77
N VAL A 63 -21.73 7.30 26.08
CA VAL A 63 -22.28 5.99 26.47
C VAL A 63 -21.18 4.95 26.41
N ASN A 64 -21.25 3.94 27.30
CA ASN A 64 -20.39 2.78 27.17
C ASN A 64 -20.88 1.92 26.00
N LEU A 65 -20.01 1.69 25.02
CA LEU A 65 -20.30 0.85 23.85
C LEU A 65 -19.91 -0.63 24.07
N ASP A 66 -19.38 -0.98 25.24
CA ASP A 66 -19.22 -2.37 25.64
C ASP A 66 -20.58 -3.06 25.58
N LYS A 67 -20.66 -4.16 24.82
CA LYS A 67 -21.91 -4.86 24.53
C LYS A 67 -22.96 -3.98 23.82
N ALA A 68 -22.53 -3.20 22.81
CA ALA A 68 -23.38 -2.30 22.02
C ALA A 68 -24.73 -2.90 21.58
N LEU A 69 -24.80 -4.19 21.23
CA LEU A 69 -26.05 -4.84 20.83
C LEU A 69 -27.11 -4.86 21.95
N ALA A 70 -26.69 -5.05 23.20
CA ALA A 70 -27.59 -5.02 24.34
C ALA A 70 -28.10 -3.60 24.62
N LEU A 71 -27.22 -2.60 24.46
CA LEU A 71 -27.59 -1.18 24.55
C LEU A 71 -28.61 -0.80 23.46
N VAL A 72 -28.42 -1.28 22.23
CA VAL A 72 -29.36 -1.04 21.13
C VAL A 72 -30.72 -1.65 21.45
N ALA A 73 -30.76 -2.91 21.90
CA ALA A 73 -32.02 -3.57 22.26
C ALA A 73 -32.80 -2.81 23.34
N SER A 74 -32.12 -2.32 24.40
CA SER A 74 -32.81 -1.54 25.44
C SER A 74 -33.36 -0.21 24.92
N LEU A 75 -32.63 0.47 24.04
CA LEU A 75 -33.09 1.73 23.44
C LEU A 75 -34.28 1.51 22.50
N GLU A 76 -34.30 0.38 21.78
CA GLU A 76 -35.42 -0.01 20.92
C GLU A 76 -36.68 -0.35 21.73
N ASP A 77 -36.53 -1.05 22.86
CA ASP A 77 -37.64 -1.39 23.77
C ASP A 77 -38.27 -0.12 24.36
N GLU A 78 -37.43 0.82 24.85
CA GLU A 78 -37.88 2.11 25.38
C GLU A 78 -38.68 2.93 24.35
N GLU A 79 -38.17 3.01 23.12
CA GLU A 79 -38.84 3.76 22.05
C GLU A 79 -40.13 3.04 21.57
N THR A 80 -40.17 1.72 21.62
CA THR A 80 -41.37 0.92 21.32
C THR A 80 -42.48 1.21 22.33
N LEU A 81 -42.15 1.17 23.64
CA LEU A 81 -43.09 1.50 24.72
C LEU A 81 -43.61 2.93 24.59
N ARG A 82 -42.72 3.88 24.25
CA ARG A 82 -43.08 5.27 24.01
C ARG A 82 -44.10 5.39 22.87
N LYS A 83 -43.87 4.75 21.73
CA LYS A 83 -44.81 4.77 20.58
C LYS A 83 -46.17 4.19 20.94
N MET A 84 -46.20 3.05 21.64
CA MET A 84 -47.44 2.44 22.13
C MET A 84 -48.23 3.38 23.04
N SER A 85 -47.57 4.08 23.97
CA SER A 85 -48.23 5.06 24.85
C SER A 85 -48.82 6.25 24.08
N LEU A 86 -48.20 6.63 22.95
CA LEU A 86 -48.67 7.69 22.06
C LEU A 86 -49.74 7.19 21.07
N ARG A 87 -50.10 5.90 21.09
CA ARG A 87 -50.97 5.24 20.10
C ARG A 87 -50.51 5.49 18.65
N LYS A 88 -49.18 5.48 18.43
CA LYS A 88 -48.53 5.64 17.13
C LYS A 88 -47.80 4.38 16.71
#